data_AF-A0A1H8PLF1-F1
#
_entry.id   AF-A0A1H8PLF1-F1
#
_cell.length_a   1.000
_cell.length_b   1.000
_cell.length_c   1.000
_cell.angle_alpha   90.00
_cell.angle_beta   90.00
_cell.angle_gamma   90.00
#
_symmetry.space_group_name_H-M   'P 1'
#
loop_
_entity.id
_entity.type
_entity.pdbx_description
1 polymer ?
#
loop_
_entity_poly.entity_id
_entity_poly.type
_entity_poly.pdbx_seq_one_letter_code
_entity_poly.pdbx_strand_id
1 'polypeptide(L)'
;MPARLEALGSTAGLDRAALHSQLAAALSVVVHLERDAAGGRRLAEIHVLGRGADGFVATVPALVREAGGDFGHGPGWERLARLCSAGAP
;
A
#
# COMPACT_ATOMS: atom_id res chain seq x y z
N MET A 1 -4.86 4.23 0.89
CA MET A 1 -6.14 3.49 1.09
C MET A 1 -6.33 3.00 2.55
N PRO A 2 -6.59 3.87 3.55
CA PRO A 2 -7.05 3.43 4.88
C PRO A 2 -8.57 3.36 5.02
N ALA A 3 -9.30 4.40 4.58
CA ALA A 3 -10.74 4.55 4.85
C ALA A 3 -11.62 3.37 4.37
N ARG A 4 -11.27 2.73 3.23
CA ARG A 4 -12.00 1.54 2.76
C ARG A 4 -11.76 0.32 3.66
N LEU A 5 -10.53 0.15 4.16
CA LEU A 5 -10.23 -0.92 5.10
C LEU A 5 -10.91 -0.67 6.45
N GLU A 6 -10.95 0.59 6.90
CA GLU A 6 -11.69 1.00 8.11
C GLU A 6 -13.18 0.69 7.99
N ALA A 7 -13.80 1.01 6.86
CA ALA A 7 -15.20 0.64 6.60
C ALA A 7 -15.41 -0.88 6.65
N LEU A 8 -14.56 -1.68 6.00
CA LEU A 8 -14.64 -3.14 6.04
C LEU A 8 -14.42 -3.70 7.45
N GLY A 9 -13.43 -3.20 8.18
CA GLY A 9 -13.17 -3.60 9.57
C GLY A 9 -14.36 -3.31 10.46
N SER A 10 -14.98 -2.14 10.32
CA SER A 10 -16.19 -1.79 11.07
C SER A 10 -17.35 -2.74 10.77
N THR A 11 -17.55 -3.17 9.51
CA THR A 11 -18.58 -4.18 9.18
C THR A 11 -18.29 -5.56 9.78
N ALA A 12 -17.02 -5.84 10.07
CA ALA A 12 -16.56 -7.07 10.73
C ALA A 12 -16.51 -6.96 12.27
N GLY A 13 -16.96 -5.84 12.86
CA GLY A 13 -16.94 -5.61 14.31
C GLY A 13 -15.56 -5.25 14.88
N LEU A 14 -14.58 -4.92 14.04
CA LEU A 14 -13.28 -4.43 14.48
C LEU A 14 -13.36 -2.94 14.78
N ASP A 15 -12.85 -2.54 15.94
CA ASP A 15 -12.56 -1.14 16.19
C ASP A 15 -11.36 -0.68 15.33
N ARG A 16 -11.22 0.64 15.21
CA ARG A 16 -10.19 1.26 14.38
C ARG A 16 -8.77 0.86 14.80
N ALA A 17 -8.50 0.78 16.10
CA ALA A 17 -7.17 0.46 16.62
C ALA A 17 -6.81 -1.01 16.35
N ALA A 18 -7.75 -1.93 16.57
CA ALA A 18 -7.61 -3.36 16.27
C ALA A 18 -7.31 -3.59 14.78
N LEU A 19 -8.06 -2.92 13.89
CA LEU A 19 -7.80 -2.97 12.46
C LEU A 19 -6.39 -2.49 12.11
N HIS A 20 -5.97 -1.31 12.59
CA HIS A 20 -4.63 -0.79 12.28
C HIS A 20 -3.51 -1.66 12.88
N SER A 21 -3.74 -2.26 14.05
CA SER A 21 -2.81 -3.24 14.63
C SER A 21 -2.64 -4.45 13.72
N GLN A 22 -3.75 -5.01 13.22
CA GLN A 22 -3.72 -6.13 12.28
C GLN A 22 -3.03 -5.75 10.96
N LEU A 23 -3.35 -4.58 10.39
CA LEU A 23 -2.71 -4.11 9.15
C LEU A 23 -1.21 -3.95 9.32
N ALA A 24 -0.75 -3.40 10.44
CA ALA A 24 0.67 -3.22 10.73
C ALA A 24 1.43 -4.54 10.85
N ALA A 25 0.77 -5.58 11.38
CA ALA A 25 1.36 -6.90 11.59
C ALA A 25 1.33 -7.77 10.33
N ALA A 26 0.27 -7.65 9.51
CA ALA A 26 0.00 -8.60 8.43
C ALA A 26 0.48 -8.12 7.06
N LEU A 27 0.59 -6.81 6.83
CA LEU A 27 0.83 -6.27 5.50
C LEU A 27 2.08 -5.39 5.48
N SER A 28 2.91 -5.60 4.46
CA SER A 28 4.10 -4.77 4.22
C SER A 28 3.93 -3.81 3.05
N VAL A 29 3.14 -4.20 2.03
CA VAL A 29 2.98 -3.48 0.76
C VAL A 29 1.54 -3.59 0.26
N VAL A 30 1.03 -2.52 -0.37
CA VAL A 30 -0.21 -2.51 -1.16
C VAL A 30 0.15 -2.26 -2.62
N VAL A 31 -0.36 -3.12 -3.50
CA VAL A 31 -0.22 -2.99 -4.96
C VAL A 31 -1.55 -2.54 -5.54
N HIS A 32 -1.58 -1.35 -6.13
CA HIS A 32 -2.74 -0.80 -6.80
C HIS A 32 -2.66 -1.07 -8.31
N LEU A 33 -3.66 -1.76 -8.83
CA LEU A 33 -3.81 -2.04 -10.25
C LEU A 33 -4.97 -1.22 -10.81
N GLU A 34 -4.79 -0.73 -12.03
CA GLU A 34 -5.86 -0.11 -12.81
C GLU A 34 -6.14 -0.91 -14.09
N ARG A 35 -7.29 -0.66 -14.70
CA ARG A 35 -7.61 -1.22 -16.01
C ARG A 35 -7.14 -0.27 -17.11
N ASP A 36 -6.44 -0.80 -18.10
CA ASP A 36 -6.12 -0.05 -19.30
C ASP A 36 -7.30 0.01 -20.28
N ALA A 37 -7.15 0.80 -21.34
CA ALA A 37 -8.18 0.96 -22.37
C ALA A 37 -8.49 -0.32 -23.16
N ALA A 38 -7.58 -1.31 -23.15
CA ALA A 38 -7.78 -2.63 -23.75
C ALA A 38 -8.40 -3.64 -22.75
N GLY A 39 -8.70 -3.21 -21.52
CA GLY A 39 -9.27 -4.05 -20.46
C GLY A 39 -8.25 -4.87 -19.67
N GLY A 40 -6.96 -4.75 -19.98
CA GLY A 40 -5.86 -5.36 -19.25
C GLY A 40 -5.69 -4.74 -17.85
N ARG A 41 -5.16 -5.53 -16.91
CA ARG A 41 -4.76 -5.02 -15.59
C ARG A 41 -3.31 -4.58 -15.66
N ARG A 42 -3.05 -3.33 -15.30
CA ARG A 42 -1.69 -2.79 -15.23
C ARG A 42 -1.39 -2.24 -13.84
N LEU A 43 -0.12 -2.26 -13.48
CA LEU A 43 0.35 -1.65 -12.24
C LEU A 43 0.23 -0.12 -12.34
N ALA A 44 -0.55 0.45 -11.43
CA ALA A 44 -0.66 1.89 -11.24
C ALA A 44 0.32 2.36 -10.16
N GLU A 45 0.27 1.75 -8.98
CA GLU A 45 1.05 2.22 -7.83
C GLU A 45 1.44 1.08 -6.89
N ILE A 46 2.57 1.25 -6.19
CA ILE A 46 2.97 0.43 -5.05
C ILE A 46 3.17 1.36 -3.85
N HIS A 47 2.54 1.01 -2.73
CA HIS A 47 2.67 1.71 -1.45
C HIS A 47 3.24 0.76 -0.41
N VAL A 48 4.18 1.25 0.39
CA VAL A 48 4.60 0.56 1.61
C VAL A 48 3.72 1.02 2.78
N LEU A 49 3.54 0.15 3.77
CA LEU A 49 2.82 0.50 4.99
C LEU A 49 3.81 1.00 6.05
N GLY A 50 3.46 2.10 6.70
CA GLY A 50 4.20 2.67 7.83
C GLY A 50 3.24 3.17 8.90
N ARG A 51 3.74 3.35 10.14
CA ARG A 51 2.96 4.01 11.20
C ARG A 51 3.13 5.52 11.11
N GLY A 52 2.02 6.24 11.09
CA GLY A 52 1.98 7.69 11.22
C GLY A 52 2.28 8.15 12.65
N ALA A 53 2.41 9.46 12.83
CA ALA A 53 2.63 10.08 14.14
C ALA A 53 1.46 9.87 15.12
N ASP A 54 0.26 9.58 14.59
CA ASP A 54 -0.95 9.22 15.33
C ASP A 54 -0.97 7.74 15.76
N GLY A 55 0.07 6.97 15.42
CA GLY A 55 0.19 5.54 15.73
C GLY A 55 -0.59 4.62 14.78
N PHE A 56 -1.35 5.17 13.83
CA PHE A 56 -2.12 4.41 12.86
C PHE A 56 -1.32 4.10 11.60
N VAL A 57 -1.75 3.07 10.89
CA VAL A 57 -1.10 2.67 9.64
C VAL A 57 -1.51 3.61 8.51
N ALA A 58 -0.51 4.14 7.83
CA ALA A 58 -0.64 4.92 6.62
C ALA A 58 0.09 4.24 5.44
N THR A 59 -0.41 4.50 4.24
CA THR A 59 0.24 4.09 2.99
C THR A 59 1.17 5.19 2.53
N VAL A 60 2.44 4.84 2.26
CA VAL A 60 3.44 5.76 1.72
C VAL A 60 3.76 5.32 0.28
N PRO A 61 3.62 6.20 -0.73
CA PRO A 61 3.89 5.85 -2.11
C PRO A 61 5.37 5.49 -2.28
N ALA A 62 5.62 4.33 -2.88
CA ALA A 62 6.97 3.84 -3.17
C ALA A 62 7.24 3.84 -4.68
N LEU A 63 6.24 3.47 -5.47
CA LEU A 63 6.31 3.46 -6.93
C LEU A 63 4.99 3.99 -7.48
N VAL A 64 5.01 4.95 -8.40
CA VAL A 64 3.80 5.56 -8.99
C VAL A 64 3.98 5.63 -10.50
N ARG A 65 2.99 5.16 -11.25
CA ARG A 65 2.96 5.31 -12.71
C ARG A 65 2.65 6.75 -13.05
N GLU A 66 3.57 7.38 -13.77
CA GLU A 66 3.42 8.73 -14.27
C GLU A 66 2.55 8.77 -15.54
N ALA A 67 2.04 9.95 -15.90
CA ALA A 67 1.21 10.13 -17.10
C ALA A 67 1.92 9.67 -18.40
N GLY A 68 3.26 9.75 -18.44
CA GLY A 68 4.08 9.27 -19.56
C GLY A 68 4.23 7.74 -19.63
N GLY A 69 3.76 7.01 -18.62
CA GLY A 69 3.80 5.56 -18.55
C GLY A 69 5.04 4.96 -17.90
N ASP A 70 6.02 5.78 -17.56
CA ASP A 70 7.14 5.41 -16.70
C ASP A 70 6.72 5.32 -15.23
N PHE A 71 7.62 4.81 -14.39
CA PHE A 71 7.40 4.77 -12.94
C PHE A 71 8.34 5.74 -12.22
N GLY A 72 7.75 6.60 -11.39
CA GLY A 72 8.44 7.46 -10.44
C GLY A 72 8.61 6.78 -9.07
N HIS A 73 9.73 7.06 -8.42
CA HIS A 73 10.01 6.59 -7.06
C HIS A 73 9.48 7.61 -6.03
N GLY A 74 8.64 7.13 -5.12
CA GLY A 74 8.15 7.93 -3.99
C GLY A 74 8.99 7.76 -2.73
N PRO A 75 8.64 8.44 -1.63
CA PRO A 75 9.36 8.36 -0.35
C PRO A 75 9.46 6.94 0.23
N GLY A 76 8.56 6.03 -0.15
CA GLY A 76 8.56 4.63 0.26
C GLY A 76 9.53 3.74 -0.52
N TRP A 77 10.20 4.26 -1.56
CA TRP A 77 11.00 3.47 -2.49
C TRP A 77 12.09 2.65 -1.80
N GLU A 78 12.91 3.29 -0.95
CA GLU A 78 14.00 2.58 -0.28
C GLU A 78 13.50 1.43 0.59
N ARG A 79 12.35 1.60 1.24
CA ARG A 79 11.73 0.53 2.05
C ARG A 79 11.26 -0.61 1.16
N LEU A 80 10.63 -0.32 0.03
CA LEU A 80 10.21 -1.33 -0.94
C LEU A 80 11.42 -2.13 -1.47
N ALA A 81 12.48 -1.43 -1.87
CA ALA A 81 13.71 -2.07 -2.36
C ALA A 81 14.30 -3.04 -1.33
N ARG A 82 14.37 -2.64 -0.04
CA ARG A 82 14.83 -3.51 1.05
C ARG A 82 13.95 -4.74 1.25
N LEU A 83 12.63 -4.59 1.14
CA LEU A 83 11.71 -5.72 1.27
C LEU A 83 11.90 -6.73 0.12
N CYS A 84 12.10 -6.24 -1.10
CA CYS A 84 12.36 -7.09 -2.26
C CYS A 84 13.72 -7.81 -2.17
N SER A 85 14.76 -7.12 -1.69
CA SER A 85 16.09 -7.75 -1.51
C SER A 85 16.09 -8.80 -0.40
N ALA A 86 15.26 -8.63 0.63
CA ALA A 86 15.13 -9.60 1.72
C ALA A 86 14.35 -10.87 1.31
N GLY A 87 13.58 -10.81 0.22
CA GLY A 87 12.83 -11.93 -0.34
C GLY A 87 13.50 -12.59 -1.55
N ALA A 88 14.67 -12.12 -1.98
CA ALA A 88 15.46 -12.77 -3.02
C ALA A 88 16.12 -14.03 -2.42
N PRO A 89 16.01 -15.21 -3.09
CA PRO A 89 16.59 -16.46 -2.61
C PRO A 89 18.12 -16.42 -2.51
#